data_AF-A0A7J6RSL2-F1
#
_entry.id   AF-A0A7J6RSL2-F1
#
_cell.length_a   1.000
_cell.length_b   1.000
_cell.length_c   1.000
_cell.angle_alpha   90.00
_cell.angle_beta   90.00
_cell.angle_gamma   90.00
#
_symmetry.space_group_name_H-M   'P 1'
#
loop_
_entity.id
_entity.type
_entity.pdbx_description
1 polymer ?
#
loop_
_entity_poly.entity_id
_entity_poly.type
_entity_poly.pdbx_seq_one_letter_code
_entity_poly.pdbx_strand_id
1 'polypeptide(L)'
;MSQRQPTFNFPSFLAGLGVATGAALALTLGISQCCSRSREQRLLDNALKKGKAAAADATVVGDKVTKDRVVLDEQFVRNYQFFGEEGQNDIMNARVVVVGLGGVGSHAAVTLARSGIGHIRLIDFDRLTVSSLNRHAAGTWDDVGVPKVQAVKKFIHKFNPFCDVDAVESLFSLKDADALIADFKPDFVIDAIDNLPTKADLLHYCASRNIKVVCSGGAACKCDPTRIKITTLNNTKEDELCKAVKQRVKAKEGGEQDLKKIYAIYSTEKPTRGLLPLKDFQEENPGEFQTLEKFREAARRRRPSSPSDRGMFTVEQAGLQLTTWEPRASHYHS
;
A
#
# COMPACT_ATOMS: atom_id res chain seq x y z
N MET A 1 1.23 50.08 -22.96
CA MET A 1 1.18 50.84 -21.69
C MET A 1 1.17 49.82 -20.56
N SER A 2 2.35 49.66 -19.94
CA SER A 2 2.70 48.64 -18.96
C SER A 2 2.33 49.09 -17.55
N GLN A 3 1.72 48.21 -16.75
CA GLN A 3 1.43 48.44 -15.33
C GLN A 3 2.62 48.00 -14.46
N ARG A 4 2.96 48.88 -13.51
CA ARG A 4 4.18 48.87 -12.68
C ARG A 4 4.10 47.86 -11.54
N GLN A 5 5.20 47.12 -11.32
CA GLN A 5 5.57 46.59 -10.00
C GLN A 5 6.46 47.62 -9.27
N PRO A 6 6.42 47.73 -7.93
CA PRO A 6 7.43 48.47 -7.19
C PRO A 6 8.58 47.54 -6.75
N THR A 7 9.77 47.84 -7.27
CA THR A 7 11.05 47.43 -6.69
C THR A 7 11.39 48.40 -5.55
N PHE A 8 11.83 47.89 -4.40
CA PHE A 8 12.39 48.72 -3.33
C PHE A 8 13.86 48.37 -3.10
N ASN A 9 14.70 49.36 -3.35
CA ASN A 9 16.15 49.36 -3.16
C ASN A 9 16.52 49.45 -1.68
N PHE A 10 17.55 48.70 -1.30
CA PHE A 10 18.30 48.89 -0.06
C PHE A 10 19.16 50.17 -0.12
N PRO A 11 19.28 50.92 0.99
CA PRO A 11 20.46 51.70 1.27
C PRO A 11 21.27 51.06 2.41
N SER A 12 22.55 50.86 2.14
CA SER A 12 23.61 50.67 3.11
C SER A 12 24.02 52.03 3.71
N PHE A 13 24.27 52.09 5.02
CA PHE A 13 25.52 52.57 5.64
C PHE A 13 25.39 52.71 7.18
N LEU A 14 26.31 52.04 7.90
CA LEU A 14 26.95 52.29 9.22
C LEU A 14 26.17 52.96 10.38
N ALA A 15 26.40 52.70 11.67
CA ALA A 15 27.21 51.78 12.47
C ALA A 15 27.02 52.24 13.94
N GLY A 16 27.20 51.36 14.92
CA GLY A 16 27.58 51.80 16.28
C GLY A 16 26.89 51.10 17.46
N LEU A 17 27.69 50.28 18.14
CA LEU A 17 27.63 49.90 19.56
C LEU A 17 26.47 49.01 20.06
N GLY A 18 26.83 47.79 20.45
CA GLY A 18 26.00 46.95 21.32
C GLY A 18 26.41 45.48 21.44
N VAL A 19 27.71 45.15 21.39
CA VAL A 19 28.21 43.78 21.64
C VAL A 19 28.71 43.70 23.08
N ALA A 20 28.01 42.97 23.96
CA ALA A 20 28.64 42.37 25.17
C ALA A 20 27.79 41.37 25.99
N THR A 21 26.53 41.02 25.67
CA THR A 21 25.73 40.13 26.55
C THR A 21 25.09 38.90 25.89
N GLY A 22 25.33 38.63 24.60
CA GLY A 22 24.68 37.51 23.88
C GLY A 22 25.45 36.18 23.81
N ALA A 23 26.76 36.16 24.10
CA ALA A 23 27.60 35.00 23.79
C ALA A 23 27.53 33.85 24.82
N ALA A 24 27.12 34.12 26.07
CA ALA A 24 27.09 33.11 27.13
C ALA A 24 25.85 32.19 27.07
N LEU A 25 24.74 32.64 26.47
CA LEU A 25 23.50 31.85 26.37
C LEU A 25 23.49 30.92 25.15
N ALA A 26 24.18 31.31 24.06
CA ALA A 26 24.23 30.50 22.83
C ALA A 26 25.17 29.29 22.96
N LEU A 27 26.24 29.38 23.75
CA LEU A 27 27.17 28.28 23.99
C LEU A 27 26.58 27.22 24.93
N THR A 28 25.80 27.61 25.94
CA THR A 28 25.14 26.66 26.86
C THR A 28 24.00 25.92 26.17
N LEU A 29 23.20 26.58 25.33
CA LEU A 29 22.15 25.93 24.53
C LEU A 29 22.71 25.08 23.37
N GLY A 30 23.75 25.57 22.68
CA GLY A 30 24.40 24.85 21.58
C GLY A 30 25.14 23.58 22.00
N ILE A 31 25.79 23.59 23.17
CA ILE A 31 26.44 22.40 23.73
C ILE A 31 25.39 21.39 24.22
N SER A 32 24.29 21.85 24.83
CA SER A 32 23.23 20.96 25.31
C SER A 32 22.45 20.29 24.18
N GLN A 33 22.12 21.01 23.09
CA GLN A 33 21.49 20.44 21.89
C GLN A 33 22.42 19.54 21.07
N CYS A 34 23.73 19.81 21.06
CA CYS A 34 24.70 18.95 20.37
C CYS A 34 25.01 17.67 21.18
N CYS A 35 25.05 17.77 22.52
CA CYS A 35 25.19 16.60 23.40
C CYS A 35 23.93 15.73 23.41
N SER A 36 22.72 16.30 23.35
CA SER A 36 21.49 15.51 23.27
C SER A 36 21.40 14.74 21.95
N ARG A 37 21.62 15.40 20.81
CA ARG A 37 21.63 14.76 19.48
C ARG A 37 22.69 13.67 19.35
N SER A 38 23.91 13.91 19.84
CA SER A 38 24.99 12.92 19.76
C SER A 38 24.84 11.76 20.76
N ARG A 39 24.02 11.92 21.81
CA ARG A 39 23.64 10.85 22.73
C ARG A 39 22.50 10.02 22.15
N GLU A 40 21.52 10.65 21.54
CA GLU A 40 20.37 10.03 20.87
C GLU A 40 20.81 9.21 19.64
N GLN A 41 21.71 9.76 18.81
CA GLN A 41 22.34 9.01 17.71
C GLN A 41 23.16 7.81 18.20
N ARG A 42 23.91 7.96 19.29
CA ARG A 42 24.65 6.83 19.89
C ARG A 42 23.73 5.76 20.48
N LEU A 43 22.56 6.14 20.99
CA LEU A 43 21.55 5.20 21.48
C LEU A 43 20.87 4.46 20.32
N LEU A 44 20.58 5.15 19.22
CA LEU A 44 20.07 4.57 17.96
C LEU A 44 21.08 3.63 17.31
N ASP A 45 22.36 4.01 17.21
CA ASP A 45 23.43 3.17 16.65
C ASP A 45 23.65 1.90 17.48
N ASN A 46 23.56 2.02 18.82
CA ASN A 46 23.60 0.88 19.73
C ASN A 46 22.27 0.09 19.77
N ALA A 47 21.17 0.67 19.29
CA ALA A 47 19.89 -0.01 19.11
C ALA A 47 19.89 -0.90 17.86
N LEU A 48 20.33 -0.35 16.73
CA LEU A 48 20.46 -1.06 15.46
C LEU A 48 21.44 -2.25 15.54
N LYS A 49 22.51 -2.13 16.34
CA LYS A 49 23.47 -3.23 16.57
C LYS A 49 22.91 -4.37 17.42
N LYS A 50 21.96 -4.11 18.33
CA LYS A 50 21.36 -5.14 19.20
C LYS A 50 20.14 -5.84 18.57
N GLY A 51 19.37 -5.13 17.73
CA GLY A 51 18.19 -5.70 17.05
C GLY A 51 18.52 -6.83 16.06
N LYS A 52 19.76 -6.93 15.57
CA LYS A 52 20.22 -8.06 14.74
C LYS A 52 20.38 -9.38 15.51
N ALA A 53 20.32 -9.36 16.84
CA ALA A 53 20.57 -10.54 17.68
C ALA A 53 19.32 -11.08 18.40
N ALA A 54 18.19 -10.37 18.39
CA ALA A 54 17.00 -10.71 19.16
C ALA A 54 15.80 -10.94 18.23
N ALA A 55 15.86 -12.01 17.44
CA ALA A 55 14.70 -12.54 16.70
C ALA A 55 14.32 -13.89 17.33
N ALA A 56 13.90 -13.87 18.60
CA ALA A 56 13.22 -14.98 19.25
C ALA A 56 12.57 -14.47 20.54
N ASP A 57 11.26 -14.68 20.61
CA ASP A 57 10.39 -14.63 21.81
C ASP A 57 9.93 -13.26 22.30
N ALA A 58 8.62 -13.00 22.17
CA ALA A 58 7.93 -11.88 22.80
C ALA A 58 6.52 -12.30 23.23
N THR A 59 6.38 -12.69 24.51
CA THR A 59 5.11 -12.68 25.26
C THR A 59 5.06 -11.43 26.14
N VAL A 60 3.91 -10.76 26.13
CA VAL A 60 3.63 -9.45 26.78
C VAL A 60 3.48 -9.58 28.30
N VAL A 61 4.17 -8.72 29.08
CA VAL A 61 3.76 -8.30 30.45
C VAL A 61 4.21 -6.85 30.70
N GLY A 62 3.40 -6.11 31.47
CA GLY A 62 3.40 -4.66 31.73
C GLY A 62 4.70 -3.95 32.16
N ASP A 63 4.65 -2.62 32.01
CA ASP A 63 5.52 -1.58 32.57
C ASP A 63 7.03 -1.62 32.28
N LYS A 64 7.40 -2.14 31.12
CA LYS A 64 8.64 -1.75 30.43
C LYS A 64 8.30 -1.40 29.00
N VAL A 65 8.39 -0.12 28.65
CA VAL A 65 8.43 0.29 27.24
C VAL A 65 9.60 -0.47 26.63
N THR A 66 9.29 -1.51 25.86
CA THR A 66 10.31 -2.32 25.20
C THR A 66 11.11 -1.39 24.30
N LYS A 67 12.43 -1.59 24.22
CA LYS A 67 13.31 -0.78 23.37
C LYS A 67 12.79 -0.66 21.93
N ASP A 68 12.07 -1.69 21.49
CA ASP A 68 11.41 -1.80 20.20
C ASP A 68 10.27 -0.78 20.05
N ARG A 69 9.50 -0.54 21.11
CA ARG A 69 8.44 0.47 21.13
C ARG A 69 8.99 1.88 20.95
N VAL A 70 10.10 2.23 21.61
CA VAL A 70 10.74 3.56 21.42
C VAL A 70 11.17 3.79 19.97
N VAL A 71 11.71 2.76 19.30
CA VAL A 71 12.13 2.86 17.89
C VAL A 71 10.93 2.94 16.96
N LEU A 72 9.86 2.18 17.24
CA LEU A 72 8.60 2.24 16.50
C LEU A 72 7.93 3.61 16.64
N ASP A 73 7.89 4.15 17.85
CA ASP A 73 7.34 5.47 18.14
C ASP A 73 8.07 6.54 17.33
N GLU A 74 9.41 6.48 17.28
CA GLU A 74 10.24 7.38 16.46
C GLU A 74 10.00 7.19 14.95
N GLN A 75 9.85 5.95 14.48
CA GLN A 75 9.58 5.65 13.07
C GLN A 75 8.23 6.24 12.61
N PHE A 76 7.22 6.22 13.49
CA PHE A 76 5.85 6.63 13.17
C PHE A 76 5.43 7.98 13.75
N VAL A 77 6.37 8.83 14.20
CA VAL A 77 6.08 10.15 14.80
C VAL A 77 5.06 10.97 14.00
N ARG A 78 5.19 10.98 12.66
CA ARG A 78 4.26 11.73 11.79
C ARG A 78 2.86 11.12 11.77
N ASN A 79 2.75 9.80 11.89
CA ASN A 79 1.46 9.13 11.95
C ASN A 79 0.81 9.41 13.31
N TYR A 80 1.57 9.35 14.40
CA TYR A 80 1.11 9.78 15.73
C TYR A 80 0.61 11.22 15.76
N GLN A 81 1.28 12.15 15.07
CA GLN A 81 0.83 13.54 14.96
C GLN A 81 -0.49 13.69 14.19
N PHE A 82 -0.78 12.78 13.27
CA PHE A 82 -1.97 12.84 12.42
C PHE A 82 -3.16 12.10 13.04
N PHE A 83 -2.96 10.86 13.49
CA PHE A 83 -4.01 9.99 14.04
C PHE A 83 -4.17 10.10 15.57
N GLY A 84 -3.22 10.74 16.25
CA GLY A 84 -3.11 10.67 17.71
C GLY A 84 -2.56 9.33 18.19
N GLU A 85 -2.35 9.23 19.50
CA GLU A 85 -1.81 8.02 20.14
C GLU A 85 -2.78 6.83 20.02
N GLU A 86 -4.06 7.06 20.32
CA GLU A 86 -5.10 6.03 20.23
C GLU A 86 -5.24 5.50 18.79
N GLY A 87 -5.39 6.40 17.80
CA GLY A 87 -5.56 5.99 16.40
C GLY A 87 -4.34 5.25 15.85
N GLN A 88 -3.13 5.64 16.23
CA GLN A 88 -1.93 4.91 15.80
C GLN A 88 -1.82 3.54 16.48
N ASN A 89 -2.19 3.42 17.75
CA ASN A 89 -2.24 2.13 18.45
C ASN A 89 -3.28 1.20 17.82
N ASP A 90 -4.44 1.72 17.40
CA ASP A 90 -5.44 0.95 16.66
C ASP A 90 -4.89 0.44 15.33
N ILE A 91 -4.19 1.29 14.57
CA ILE A 91 -3.52 0.91 13.32
C ILE A 91 -2.49 -0.20 13.57
N MET A 92 -1.67 -0.09 14.63
CA MET A 92 -0.69 -1.11 14.98
C MET A 92 -1.31 -2.45 15.35
N ASN A 93 -2.48 -2.45 15.99
CA ASN A 93 -3.19 -3.69 16.35
C ASN A 93 -4.04 -4.25 15.20
N ALA A 94 -4.26 -3.48 14.13
CA ALA A 94 -5.11 -3.87 13.02
C ALA A 94 -4.56 -5.07 12.24
N ARG A 95 -5.48 -5.89 11.75
CA ARG A 95 -5.22 -7.11 10.97
C ARG A 95 -5.78 -6.95 9.57
N VAL A 96 -4.91 -6.92 8.57
CA VAL A 96 -5.31 -6.73 7.16
C VAL A 96 -4.89 -7.91 6.29
N VAL A 97 -5.81 -8.37 5.45
CA VAL A 97 -5.53 -9.39 4.42
C VAL A 97 -5.44 -8.71 3.07
N VAL A 98 -4.36 -8.97 2.33
CA VAL A 98 -4.17 -8.51 0.95
C VAL A 98 -4.16 -9.73 0.02
N VAL A 99 -5.15 -9.79 -0.89
CA VAL A 99 -5.29 -10.88 -1.85
C VAL A 99 -4.88 -10.41 -3.24
N GLY A 100 -3.84 -11.05 -3.78
CA GLY A 100 -3.18 -10.68 -5.04
C GLY A 100 -2.10 -9.62 -4.84
N LEU A 101 -0.85 -9.96 -5.13
CA LEU A 101 0.34 -9.10 -5.05
C LEU A 101 0.82 -8.72 -6.45
N GLY A 102 -0.10 -8.27 -7.29
CA GLY A 102 0.24 -7.69 -8.59
C GLY A 102 0.80 -6.28 -8.47
N GLY A 103 0.48 -5.44 -9.45
CA GLY A 103 0.79 -4.02 -9.37
C GLY A 103 0.12 -3.37 -8.15
N VAL A 104 -1.19 -3.49 -8.01
CA VAL A 104 -1.94 -2.76 -6.97
C VAL A 104 -1.66 -3.30 -5.57
N GLY A 105 -1.79 -4.62 -5.38
CA GLY A 105 -1.68 -5.21 -4.04
C GLY A 105 -0.29 -5.14 -3.42
N SER A 106 0.78 -5.19 -4.23
CA SER A 106 2.14 -5.00 -3.70
C SER A 106 2.37 -3.60 -3.14
N HIS A 107 1.88 -2.56 -3.83
CA HIS A 107 1.91 -1.17 -3.34
C HIS A 107 1.02 -1.00 -2.11
N ALA A 108 -0.15 -1.63 -2.08
CA ALA A 108 -1.03 -1.62 -0.91
C ALA A 108 -0.31 -2.23 0.31
N ALA A 109 0.22 -3.45 0.21
CA ALA A 109 0.92 -4.13 1.31
C ALA A 109 2.10 -3.31 1.86
N VAL A 110 2.93 -2.75 0.97
CA VAL A 110 4.06 -1.91 1.38
C VAL A 110 3.58 -0.64 2.09
N THR A 111 2.53 -0.01 1.58
CA THR A 111 2.03 1.24 2.18
C THR A 111 1.36 0.97 3.52
N LEU A 112 0.62 -0.14 3.68
CA LEU A 112 0.01 -0.54 4.96
C LEU A 112 1.08 -0.72 6.04
N ALA A 113 2.17 -1.42 5.70
CA ALA A 113 3.30 -1.60 6.61
C ALA A 113 4.01 -0.28 6.95
N ARG A 114 4.01 0.71 6.04
CA ARG A 114 4.54 2.07 6.28
C ARG A 114 3.59 2.94 7.10
N SER A 115 2.28 2.69 7.06
CA SER A 115 1.31 3.32 7.94
C SER A 115 1.39 2.78 9.38
N GLY A 116 2.05 1.64 9.56
CA GLY A 116 2.28 1.03 10.86
C GLY A 116 1.32 -0.10 11.20
N ILE A 117 0.64 -0.70 10.20
CA ILE A 117 -0.18 -1.89 10.44
C ILE A 117 0.70 -3.03 10.94
N GLY A 118 0.33 -3.59 12.10
CA GLY A 118 1.13 -4.61 12.77
C GLY A 118 0.96 -6.00 12.17
N HIS A 119 -0.23 -6.36 11.69
CA HIS A 119 -0.50 -7.71 11.18
C HIS A 119 -1.01 -7.69 9.74
N ILE A 120 -0.22 -8.26 8.82
CA ILE A 120 -0.57 -8.31 7.40
C ILE A 120 -0.48 -9.75 6.90
N ARG A 121 -1.60 -10.30 6.41
CA ARG A 121 -1.61 -11.55 5.66
C ARG A 121 -1.58 -11.28 4.16
N LEU A 122 -0.62 -11.86 3.48
CA LEU A 122 -0.41 -11.76 2.04
C LEU A 122 -0.80 -13.08 1.37
N ILE A 123 -1.67 -13.01 0.37
CA ILE A 123 -2.14 -14.21 -0.35
C ILE A 123 -1.89 -14.00 -1.84
N ASP A 124 -0.94 -14.75 -2.40
CA ASP A 124 -0.68 -14.83 -3.83
C ASP A 124 0.06 -16.15 -4.13
N PHE A 125 -0.24 -16.78 -5.26
CA PHE A 125 0.41 -18.02 -5.71
C PHE A 125 1.50 -17.75 -6.77
N ASP A 126 1.54 -16.54 -7.34
CA ASP A 126 2.46 -16.19 -8.40
C ASP A 126 3.89 -15.92 -7.92
N ARG A 127 4.83 -16.08 -8.85
CA ARG A 127 6.23 -15.67 -8.70
C ARG A 127 6.51 -14.33 -9.39
N LEU A 128 7.55 -13.64 -8.93
CA LEU A 128 8.03 -12.43 -9.59
C LEU A 128 8.67 -12.77 -10.93
N THR A 129 8.27 -12.03 -11.96
CA THR A 129 8.84 -12.13 -13.32
C THR A 129 9.49 -10.82 -13.70
N VAL A 130 10.37 -10.83 -14.71
CA VAL A 130 11.00 -9.60 -15.24
C VAL A 130 9.93 -8.59 -15.67
N SER A 131 8.82 -9.04 -16.25
CA SER A 131 7.71 -8.19 -16.66
C SER A 131 6.91 -7.59 -15.49
N SER A 132 7.16 -8.04 -14.25
CA SER A 132 6.54 -7.50 -13.03
C SER A 132 7.30 -6.29 -12.49
N LEU A 133 8.61 -6.18 -12.76
CA LEU A 133 9.52 -5.16 -12.20
C LEU A 133 9.12 -3.72 -12.58
N ASN A 134 8.36 -3.54 -13.65
CA ASN A 134 7.91 -2.22 -14.08
C ASN A 134 6.80 -1.61 -13.18
N ARG A 135 6.09 -2.41 -12.38
CA ARG A 135 4.95 -1.94 -11.54
C ARG A 135 4.92 -2.49 -10.12
N HIS A 136 5.60 -3.59 -9.83
CA HIS A 136 5.54 -4.25 -8.54
C HIS A 136 6.38 -3.49 -7.51
N ALA A 137 5.80 -3.16 -6.35
CA ALA A 137 6.42 -2.26 -5.37
C ALA A 137 7.72 -2.79 -4.74
N ALA A 138 7.80 -4.11 -4.55
CA ALA A 138 8.89 -4.77 -3.85
C ALA A 138 9.84 -5.57 -4.76
N GLY A 139 9.60 -5.58 -6.08
CA GLY A 139 10.33 -6.46 -6.98
C GLY A 139 11.70 -5.90 -7.35
N THR A 140 12.76 -6.69 -7.19
CA THR A 140 14.11 -6.37 -7.70
C THR A 140 14.62 -7.44 -8.65
N TRP A 141 15.73 -7.18 -9.36
CA TRP A 141 16.37 -8.17 -10.23
C TRP A 141 16.73 -9.46 -9.49
N ASP A 142 17.16 -9.35 -8.24
CA ASP A 142 17.54 -10.50 -7.40
C ASP A 142 16.34 -11.33 -6.94
N ASP A 143 15.13 -10.77 -7.02
CA ASP A 143 13.90 -11.43 -6.57
C ASP A 143 13.13 -12.09 -7.74
N VAL A 144 13.67 -12.08 -8.97
CA VAL A 144 13.05 -12.76 -10.12
C VAL A 144 13.01 -14.27 -9.86
N GLY A 145 11.83 -14.87 -10.02
CA GLY A 145 11.56 -16.29 -9.72
C GLY A 145 11.15 -16.55 -8.27
N VAL A 146 11.29 -15.59 -7.35
CA VAL A 146 10.85 -15.71 -5.96
C VAL A 146 9.33 -15.56 -5.87
N PRO A 147 8.63 -16.31 -4.99
CA PRO A 147 7.20 -16.10 -4.74
C PRO A 147 6.93 -14.65 -4.32
N LYS A 148 5.90 -14.02 -4.89
CA LYS A 148 5.60 -12.61 -4.64
C LYS A 148 5.37 -12.31 -3.16
N VAL A 149 4.68 -13.21 -2.45
CA VAL A 149 4.43 -13.06 -1.00
C VAL A 149 5.73 -13.01 -0.21
N GLN A 150 6.73 -13.83 -0.56
CA GLN A 150 8.03 -13.82 0.10
C GLN A 150 8.84 -12.58 -0.24
N ALA A 151 8.80 -12.13 -1.50
CA ALA A 151 9.50 -10.92 -1.92
C ALA A 151 8.94 -9.67 -1.20
N VAL A 152 7.61 -9.56 -1.09
CA VAL A 152 6.97 -8.46 -0.35
C VAL A 152 7.27 -8.55 1.15
N LYS A 153 7.17 -9.75 1.76
CA LYS A 153 7.54 -9.96 3.18
C LYS A 153 8.98 -9.54 3.47
N LYS A 154 9.93 -10.05 2.68
CA LYS A 154 11.36 -9.67 2.75
C LYS A 154 11.55 -8.17 2.61
N PHE A 155 10.82 -7.51 1.71
CA PHE A 155 10.91 -6.07 1.51
C PHE A 155 10.32 -5.26 2.67
N ILE A 156 9.17 -5.66 3.22
CA ILE A 156 8.57 -5.02 4.40
C ILE A 156 9.54 -5.07 5.58
N HIS A 157 10.13 -6.24 5.85
CA HIS A 157 11.07 -6.42 6.96
C HIS A 157 12.36 -5.61 6.84
N LYS A 158 12.69 -5.06 5.65
CA LYS A 158 13.83 -4.13 5.51
C LYS A 158 13.59 -2.79 6.22
N PHE A 159 12.33 -2.33 6.31
CA PHE A 159 12.00 -1.02 6.89
C PHE A 159 11.07 -1.10 8.10
N ASN A 160 10.33 -2.19 8.27
CA ASN A 160 9.47 -2.42 9.43
C ASN A 160 9.62 -3.89 9.88
N PRO A 161 10.67 -4.23 10.64
CA PRO A 161 10.93 -5.60 11.09
C PRO A 161 9.93 -6.10 12.14
N PHE A 162 9.14 -5.20 12.72
CA PHE A 162 8.15 -5.52 13.76
C PHE A 162 6.77 -5.87 13.18
N CYS A 163 6.56 -5.62 11.88
CA CYS A 163 5.34 -6.04 11.19
C CYS A 163 5.30 -7.57 11.08
N ASP A 164 4.26 -8.17 11.64
CA ASP A 164 3.92 -9.57 11.51
C ASP A 164 3.30 -9.80 10.12
N VAL A 165 4.14 -10.33 9.23
CA VAL A 165 3.76 -10.63 7.85
C VAL A 165 3.59 -12.14 7.67
N ASP A 166 2.35 -12.56 7.49
CA ASP A 166 1.97 -13.93 7.15
C ASP A 166 1.91 -14.08 5.63
N ALA A 167 2.83 -14.87 5.07
CA ALA A 167 3.00 -15.04 3.63
C ALA A 167 2.44 -16.39 3.17
N VAL A 168 1.27 -16.36 2.53
CA VAL A 168 0.53 -17.56 2.11
C VAL A 168 0.61 -17.73 0.59
N GLU A 169 1.40 -18.71 0.16
CA GLU A 169 1.58 -19.09 -1.25
C GLU A 169 0.40 -19.94 -1.75
N SER A 170 -0.77 -19.32 -1.94
CA SER A 170 -1.99 -20.02 -2.35
C SER A 170 -2.87 -19.21 -3.29
N LEU A 171 -3.61 -19.91 -4.15
CA LEU A 171 -4.67 -19.33 -4.97
C LEU A 171 -5.95 -19.27 -4.14
N PHE A 172 -6.59 -18.10 -4.08
CA PHE A 172 -7.86 -17.99 -3.39
C PHE A 172 -8.93 -18.89 -4.02
N SER A 173 -9.57 -19.71 -3.20
CA SER A 173 -10.70 -20.56 -3.57
C SER A 173 -11.78 -20.46 -2.49
N LEU A 174 -13.05 -20.65 -2.85
CA LEU A 174 -14.14 -20.64 -1.86
C LEU A 174 -14.02 -21.77 -0.81
N LYS A 175 -13.34 -22.87 -1.15
CA LYS A 175 -13.13 -24.00 -0.23
C LYS A 175 -12.16 -23.63 0.88
N ASP A 176 -11.15 -22.83 0.55
CA ASP A 176 -10.07 -22.45 1.48
C ASP A 176 -10.33 -21.08 2.11
N ALA A 177 -11.44 -20.41 1.76
CA ALA A 177 -11.71 -19.02 2.14
C ALA A 177 -11.78 -18.81 3.65
N ASP A 178 -12.32 -19.77 4.41
CA ASP A 178 -12.35 -19.69 5.88
C ASP A 178 -10.94 -19.72 6.48
N ALA A 179 -10.08 -20.66 6.04
CA ALA A 179 -8.69 -20.76 6.48
C ALA A 179 -7.84 -19.56 6.04
N LEU A 180 -8.06 -19.07 4.83
CA LEU A 180 -7.31 -17.96 4.24
C LEU A 180 -7.70 -16.61 4.87
N ILE A 181 -8.99 -16.38 5.15
CA ILE A 181 -9.53 -15.08 5.54
C ILE A 181 -10.13 -15.10 6.94
N ALA A 182 -11.18 -15.89 7.19
CA ALA A 182 -11.94 -15.80 8.44
C ALA A 182 -11.12 -16.15 9.68
N ASP A 183 -10.28 -17.18 9.61
CA ASP A 183 -9.41 -17.61 10.71
C ASP A 183 -8.38 -16.54 11.09
N PHE A 184 -8.01 -15.67 10.14
CA PHE A 184 -7.14 -14.54 10.42
C PHE A 184 -7.86 -13.42 11.18
N LYS A 185 -9.19 -13.40 11.21
CA LYS A 185 -10.03 -12.35 11.81
C LYS A 185 -9.61 -10.93 11.37
N PRO A 186 -9.63 -10.62 10.07
CA PRO A 186 -9.21 -9.32 9.58
C PRO A 186 -10.23 -8.22 9.92
N ASP A 187 -9.71 -7.05 10.27
CA ASP A 187 -10.49 -5.81 10.32
C ASP A 187 -10.86 -5.34 8.91
N PHE A 188 -9.99 -5.66 7.95
CA PHE A 188 -10.13 -5.25 6.57
C PHE A 188 -9.49 -6.21 5.56
N VAL A 189 -10.13 -6.37 4.40
CA VAL A 189 -9.62 -7.16 3.28
C VAL A 189 -9.43 -6.28 2.05
N ILE A 190 -8.25 -6.36 1.43
CA ILE A 190 -7.93 -5.68 0.18
C ILE A 190 -7.89 -6.70 -0.94
N ASP A 191 -8.78 -6.55 -1.90
CA ASP A 191 -8.87 -7.36 -3.10
C ASP A 191 -8.14 -6.67 -4.26
N ALA A 192 -7.01 -7.24 -4.66
CA ALA A 192 -6.22 -6.84 -5.82
C ALA A 192 -6.08 -7.97 -6.86
N ILE A 193 -7.06 -8.88 -6.91
CA ILE A 193 -7.13 -9.97 -7.90
C ILE A 193 -7.48 -9.41 -9.28
N ASP A 194 -6.87 -9.97 -10.32
CA ASP A 194 -7.13 -9.66 -11.73
C ASP A 194 -8.13 -10.63 -12.40
N ASN A 195 -8.22 -11.87 -11.92
CA ASN A 195 -9.15 -12.88 -12.42
C ASN A 195 -10.60 -12.64 -11.96
N LEU A 196 -11.51 -12.49 -12.93
CA LEU A 196 -12.91 -12.11 -12.70
C LEU A 196 -13.73 -13.05 -11.79
N PRO A 197 -13.73 -14.39 -11.97
CA PRO A 197 -14.52 -15.29 -11.13
C PRO A 197 -14.02 -15.29 -9.70
N THR A 198 -12.70 -15.47 -9.51
CA THR A 198 -12.04 -15.48 -8.19
C THR A 198 -12.28 -14.18 -7.43
N LYS A 199 -12.21 -13.04 -8.12
CA LYS A 199 -12.52 -11.73 -7.57
C LYS A 199 -13.97 -11.62 -7.08
N ALA A 200 -14.93 -12.05 -7.91
CA ALA A 200 -16.34 -12.02 -7.53
C ALA A 200 -16.65 -12.96 -6.36
N ASP A 201 -15.99 -14.13 -6.30
CA ASP A 201 -16.10 -15.09 -5.21
C ASP A 201 -15.60 -14.50 -3.89
N LEU A 202 -14.42 -13.87 -3.90
CA LEU A 202 -13.84 -13.21 -2.73
C LEU A 202 -14.76 -12.10 -2.20
N LEU A 203 -15.24 -11.23 -3.07
CA LEU A 203 -16.06 -10.08 -2.68
C LEU A 203 -17.40 -10.49 -2.09
N HIS A 204 -18.04 -11.49 -2.68
CA HIS A 204 -19.28 -12.06 -2.15
C HIS A 204 -19.04 -12.78 -0.82
N TYR A 205 -17.96 -13.55 -0.70
CA TYR A 205 -17.57 -14.22 0.55
C TYR A 205 -17.39 -13.22 1.70
N CYS A 206 -16.67 -12.13 1.48
CA CYS A 206 -16.47 -11.10 2.51
C CYS A 206 -17.78 -10.37 2.85
N ALA A 207 -18.55 -9.95 1.85
CA ALA A 207 -19.75 -9.16 2.06
C ALA A 207 -20.88 -9.93 2.77
N SER A 208 -21.05 -11.22 2.44
CA SER A 208 -22.03 -12.10 3.09
C SER A 208 -21.74 -12.34 4.58
N ARG A 209 -20.45 -12.34 4.96
CA ARG A 209 -19.98 -12.50 6.36
C ARG A 209 -19.76 -11.16 7.08
N ASN A 210 -20.13 -10.03 6.48
CA ASN A 210 -19.89 -8.68 7.00
C ASN A 210 -18.40 -8.36 7.27
N ILE A 211 -17.49 -9.01 6.54
CA ILE A 211 -16.08 -8.65 6.54
C ILE A 211 -15.90 -7.44 5.63
N LYS A 212 -15.30 -6.38 6.15
CA LYS A 212 -15.08 -5.14 5.39
C LYS A 212 -14.07 -5.40 4.26
N VAL A 213 -14.43 -5.02 3.03
CA VAL A 213 -13.61 -5.28 1.85
C VAL A 213 -13.54 -4.07 0.91
N VAL A 214 -12.34 -3.76 0.42
CA VAL A 214 -12.11 -2.83 -0.70
C VAL A 214 -11.57 -3.63 -1.88
N CYS A 215 -12.24 -3.51 -3.04
CA CYS A 215 -11.75 -4.06 -4.30
C CYS A 215 -11.03 -3.00 -5.14
N SER A 216 -9.97 -3.42 -5.83
CA SER A 216 -9.36 -2.62 -6.90
C SER A 216 -10.09 -2.82 -8.23
N GLY A 217 -10.37 -1.72 -8.92
CA GLY A 217 -10.79 -1.68 -10.32
C GLY A 217 -9.64 -1.91 -11.30
N GLY A 218 -9.91 -1.71 -12.60
CA GLY A 218 -8.91 -1.84 -13.63
C GLY A 218 -7.92 -0.67 -13.62
N ALA A 219 -6.67 -0.93 -13.23
CA ALA A 219 -5.58 0.06 -13.27
C ALA A 219 -4.82 0.11 -14.61
N ALA A 220 -5.04 -0.88 -15.48
CA ALA A 220 -4.34 -0.96 -16.76
C ALA A 220 -4.76 0.15 -17.74
N CYS A 221 -3.81 0.63 -18.54
CA CYS A 221 -4.01 1.57 -19.64
C CYS A 221 -4.63 2.93 -19.25
N LYS A 222 -4.41 3.34 -18.00
CA LYS A 222 -4.79 4.66 -17.45
C LYS A 222 -3.52 5.39 -17.03
N CYS A 223 -3.46 6.71 -17.22
CA CYS A 223 -2.29 7.52 -16.91
C CYS A 223 -2.52 8.61 -15.87
N ASP A 224 -3.75 9.11 -15.70
CA ASP A 224 -4.08 10.24 -14.84
C ASP A 224 -4.51 9.74 -13.46
N PRO A 225 -3.64 9.87 -12.45
CA PRO A 225 -3.94 9.29 -11.15
C PRO A 225 -4.78 10.24 -10.28
N THR A 226 -4.98 11.51 -10.71
CA THR A 226 -5.90 12.46 -10.05
C THR A 226 -7.38 12.06 -10.21
N ARG A 227 -7.66 11.14 -11.13
CA ARG A 227 -9.01 10.63 -11.43
C ARG A 227 -9.38 9.37 -10.66
N ILE A 228 -8.50 8.88 -9.78
CA ILE A 228 -8.80 7.73 -8.92
C ILE A 228 -9.76 8.17 -7.80
N LYS A 229 -10.84 7.41 -7.63
CA LYS A 229 -11.92 7.66 -6.69
C LYS A 229 -12.29 6.39 -5.94
N ILE A 230 -12.74 6.56 -4.71
CA ILE A 230 -13.29 5.51 -3.87
C ILE A 230 -14.81 5.66 -3.86
N THR A 231 -15.54 4.60 -4.19
CA THR A 231 -17.00 4.55 -4.08
C THR A 231 -17.46 3.12 -3.83
N THR A 232 -18.73 2.93 -3.54
CA THR A 232 -19.33 1.59 -3.45
C THR A 232 -19.34 0.91 -4.82
N LEU A 233 -19.09 -0.40 -4.91
CA LEU A 233 -18.99 -1.13 -6.19
C LEU A 233 -20.20 -0.89 -7.11
N ASN A 234 -21.41 -0.74 -6.54
CA ASN A 234 -22.62 -0.41 -7.29
C ASN A 234 -22.52 0.90 -8.10
N ASN A 235 -21.84 1.92 -7.55
CA ASN A 235 -21.77 3.28 -8.06
C ASN A 235 -20.56 3.55 -8.97
N THR A 236 -19.76 2.52 -9.25
CA THR A 236 -18.61 2.63 -10.14
C THR A 236 -19.03 2.98 -11.58
N LYS A 237 -18.23 3.82 -12.25
CA LYS A 237 -18.47 4.32 -13.61
C LYS A 237 -17.23 4.12 -14.48
N GLU A 238 -17.39 4.01 -15.79
CA GLU A 238 -16.27 4.01 -16.76
C GLU A 238 -15.17 2.92 -16.53
N ASP A 239 -15.43 1.89 -15.72
CA ASP A 239 -14.49 0.79 -15.46
C ASP A 239 -15.10 -0.57 -15.85
N GLU A 240 -14.50 -1.21 -16.85
CA GLU A 240 -14.97 -2.50 -17.39
C GLU A 240 -14.78 -3.66 -16.42
N LEU A 241 -13.71 -3.64 -15.61
CA LEU A 241 -13.48 -4.67 -14.60
C LEU A 241 -14.56 -4.57 -13.53
N CYS A 242 -14.79 -3.36 -13.00
CA CYS A 242 -15.85 -3.14 -12.01
C CYS A 242 -17.24 -3.52 -12.55
N LYS A 243 -17.55 -3.22 -13.83
CA LYS A 243 -18.81 -3.64 -14.47
C LYS A 243 -18.95 -5.15 -14.51
N ALA A 244 -17.92 -5.87 -14.97
CA ALA A 244 -17.93 -7.32 -15.10
C ALA A 244 -17.99 -8.05 -13.74
N VAL A 245 -17.29 -7.52 -12.73
CA VAL A 245 -17.35 -8.01 -11.35
C VAL A 245 -18.74 -7.77 -10.76
N LYS A 246 -19.29 -6.56 -10.93
CA LYS A 246 -20.63 -6.21 -10.47
C LYS A 246 -21.69 -7.17 -11.00
N GLN A 247 -21.66 -7.49 -12.30
CA GLN A 247 -22.60 -8.45 -12.90
C GLN A 247 -22.46 -9.86 -12.28
N ARG A 248 -21.23 -10.32 -12.02
CA ARG A 248 -20.98 -11.62 -11.40
C ARG A 248 -21.41 -11.68 -9.95
N VAL A 249 -21.16 -10.62 -9.18
CA VAL A 249 -21.62 -10.53 -7.79
C VAL A 249 -23.15 -10.49 -7.75
N LYS A 250 -23.82 -9.73 -8.63
CA LYS A 250 -25.30 -9.71 -8.72
C LYS A 250 -25.91 -11.07 -9.06
N ALA A 251 -25.20 -11.89 -9.84
CA ALA A 251 -25.68 -13.22 -10.22
C ALA A 251 -25.64 -14.22 -9.06
N LYS A 252 -24.95 -13.91 -7.96
CA LYS A 252 -24.92 -14.73 -6.74
C LYS A 252 -26.11 -14.39 -5.83
N GLU A 253 -26.53 -15.38 -5.05
CA GLU A 253 -27.60 -15.22 -4.06
C GLU A 253 -27.23 -14.12 -3.04
N GLY A 254 -28.15 -13.18 -2.76
CA GLY A 254 -27.88 -12.04 -1.86
C GLY A 254 -26.94 -10.96 -2.43
N GLY A 255 -26.41 -11.15 -3.64
CA GLY A 255 -25.38 -10.29 -4.22
C GLY A 255 -25.76 -8.83 -4.41
N GLU A 256 -27.05 -8.51 -4.59
CA GLU A 256 -27.50 -7.11 -4.71
C GLU A 256 -27.34 -6.32 -3.40
N GLN A 257 -27.46 -6.99 -2.24
CA GLN A 257 -27.22 -6.38 -0.95
C GLN A 257 -25.71 -6.23 -0.69
N ASP A 258 -24.93 -7.25 -1.08
CA ASP A 258 -23.47 -7.25 -0.95
C ASP A 258 -22.80 -6.10 -1.68
N LEU A 259 -23.30 -5.75 -2.87
CA LEU A 259 -22.77 -4.63 -3.65
C LEU A 259 -22.75 -3.30 -2.90
N LYS A 260 -23.64 -3.11 -1.91
CA LYS A 260 -23.69 -1.89 -1.10
C LYS A 260 -22.60 -1.83 -0.04
N LYS A 261 -22.11 -3.01 0.39
CA LYS A 261 -21.09 -3.18 1.43
C LYS A 261 -19.66 -3.16 0.87
N ILE A 262 -19.50 -3.45 -0.42
CA ILE A 262 -18.20 -3.52 -1.08
C ILE A 262 -17.76 -2.12 -1.52
N TYR A 263 -16.62 -1.66 -1.02
CA TYR A 263 -15.96 -0.47 -1.53
C TYR A 263 -15.07 -0.81 -2.72
N ALA A 264 -14.97 0.11 -3.67
CA ALA A 264 -14.25 -0.05 -4.91
C ALA A 264 -13.40 1.20 -5.19
N ILE A 265 -12.12 0.98 -5.45
CA ILE A 265 -11.21 2.02 -5.94
C ILE A 265 -11.12 1.88 -7.45
N TYR A 266 -11.54 2.92 -8.17
CA TYR A 266 -11.55 2.93 -9.62
C TYR A 266 -11.17 4.32 -10.14
N SER A 267 -10.77 4.40 -11.40
CA SER A 267 -10.52 5.69 -12.05
C SER A 267 -11.63 6.01 -13.05
N THR A 268 -12.05 7.27 -13.07
CA THR A 268 -13.00 7.80 -14.07
C THR A 268 -12.36 8.07 -15.44
N GLU A 269 -11.06 7.84 -15.57
CA GLU A 269 -10.36 7.91 -16.86
C GLU A 269 -10.77 6.72 -17.75
N LYS A 270 -11.12 7.02 -19.00
CA LYS A 270 -11.34 5.99 -20.02
C LYS A 270 -9.98 5.41 -20.45
N PRO A 271 -9.83 4.09 -20.60
CA PRO A 271 -8.58 3.51 -21.07
C PRO A 271 -8.20 4.08 -22.43
N THR A 272 -7.04 4.76 -22.50
CA THR A 272 -6.62 5.46 -23.73
C THR A 272 -6.00 4.49 -24.74
N ARG A 273 -5.50 3.34 -24.28
CA ARG A 273 -4.70 2.40 -25.08
C ARG A 273 -5.07 0.94 -24.83
N GLY A 274 -4.87 0.09 -25.84
CA GLY A 274 -4.98 -1.36 -25.71
C GLY A 274 -3.67 -1.98 -25.19
N LEU A 275 -3.76 -3.21 -24.68
CA LEU A 275 -2.58 -4.00 -24.34
C LEU A 275 -1.87 -4.43 -25.63
N LEU A 276 -0.56 -4.25 -25.72
CA LEU A 276 0.21 -4.70 -26.88
C LEU A 276 -0.05 -6.20 -27.14
N PRO A 277 -0.13 -6.61 -28.41
CA PRO A 277 -0.21 -8.03 -28.75
C PRO A 277 1.02 -8.76 -28.18
N LEU A 278 0.81 -10.02 -27.80
CA LEU A 278 1.92 -10.88 -27.41
C LEU A 278 2.84 -11.08 -28.63
N LYS A 279 4.13 -11.28 -28.38
CA LYS A 279 5.04 -11.69 -29.46
C LYS A 279 4.80 -13.17 -29.77
N ASP A 280 5.00 -13.59 -31.01
CA ASP A 280 4.78 -14.98 -31.48
C ASP A 280 5.40 -16.03 -30.53
N PHE A 281 6.61 -15.79 -30.03
CA PHE A 281 7.30 -16.67 -29.07
C PHE A 281 6.56 -16.83 -27.71
N GLN A 282 5.85 -15.80 -27.26
CA GLN A 282 5.04 -15.82 -26.03
C GLN A 282 3.68 -16.49 -26.25
N GLU A 283 3.21 -16.54 -27.49
CA GLU A 283 1.99 -17.25 -27.88
C GLU A 283 2.24 -18.75 -28.03
N GLU A 284 3.42 -19.14 -28.50
CA GLU A 284 3.84 -20.54 -28.69
C GLU A 284 4.18 -21.25 -27.37
N ASN A 285 4.77 -20.56 -26.39
CA ASN A 285 5.19 -21.14 -25.10
C ASN A 285 4.56 -20.44 -23.88
N PRO A 286 3.22 -20.44 -23.73
CA PRO A 286 2.56 -19.74 -22.63
C PRO A 286 2.96 -20.27 -21.24
N GLY A 287 3.32 -21.56 -21.16
CA GLY A 287 3.76 -22.23 -19.92
C GLY A 287 5.20 -21.93 -19.50
N GLU A 288 6.09 -21.53 -20.40
CA GLU A 288 7.47 -21.14 -20.01
C GLU A 288 7.51 -19.79 -19.28
N PHE A 289 6.47 -18.98 -19.47
CA PHE A 289 6.33 -17.65 -18.87
C PHE A 289 5.28 -17.59 -17.74
N GLN A 290 4.61 -18.70 -17.44
CA GLN A 290 3.51 -18.78 -16.46
C GLN A 290 3.63 -20.02 -15.60
N THR A 291 3.27 -19.91 -14.33
CA THR A 291 3.18 -21.05 -13.40
C THR A 291 1.95 -21.95 -13.65
N LEU A 292 0.97 -21.52 -14.47
CA LEU A 292 -0.23 -22.30 -14.84
C LEU A 292 -0.71 -22.02 -16.28
N GLU A 293 -1.24 -23.04 -16.97
CA GLU A 293 -1.57 -23.03 -18.41
C GLU A 293 -2.73 -22.09 -18.86
N LYS A 294 -3.56 -21.54 -17.97
CA LYS A 294 -4.84 -20.87 -18.36
C LYS A 294 -5.16 -19.54 -17.67
N PHE A 295 -4.17 -18.78 -17.19
CA PHE A 295 -4.45 -17.61 -16.33
C PHE A 295 -4.85 -16.31 -17.06
N ARG A 296 -4.86 -16.27 -18.41
CA ARG A 296 -5.07 -15.03 -19.20
C ARG A 296 -6.15 -15.05 -20.28
N GLU A 297 -7.17 -15.89 -20.14
CA GLU A 297 -8.26 -15.93 -21.13
C GLU A 297 -9.15 -14.67 -21.17
N ALA A 298 -9.22 -13.90 -20.07
CA ALA A 298 -10.12 -12.74 -19.99
C ALA A 298 -9.59 -11.45 -20.68
N ALA A 299 -8.30 -11.35 -20.98
CA ALA A 299 -7.70 -10.16 -21.62
C ALA A 299 -7.66 -10.21 -23.15
N ARG A 300 -7.99 -11.36 -23.75
CA ARG A 300 -7.78 -11.70 -25.19
C ARG A 300 -8.61 -10.88 -26.19
N ARG A 301 -9.56 -10.04 -25.79
CA ARG A 301 -10.61 -9.53 -26.70
C ARG A 301 -10.42 -8.15 -27.35
N ARG A 302 -9.25 -7.49 -27.27
CA ARG A 302 -9.08 -6.19 -27.96
C ARG A 302 -7.70 -6.02 -28.61
N ARG A 303 -7.69 -5.99 -29.95
CA ARG A 303 -6.55 -5.49 -30.76
C ARG A 303 -6.34 -4.00 -30.46
N PRO A 304 -5.11 -3.52 -30.21
CA PRO A 304 -4.80 -2.10 -30.25
C PRO A 304 -4.46 -1.66 -31.67
N SER A 305 -4.95 -0.49 -32.05
CA SER A 305 -4.38 0.32 -33.12
C SER A 305 -3.32 1.27 -32.55
N SER A 306 -2.11 1.16 -33.13
CA SER A 306 -0.90 1.98 -33.03
C SER A 306 -0.05 1.99 -31.72
N PRO A 307 1.29 2.03 -31.83
CA PRO A 307 2.21 1.94 -30.69
C PRO A 307 3.04 3.23 -30.52
N SER A 308 2.56 4.22 -29.78
CA SER A 308 3.41 5.37 -29.43
C SER A 308 2.94 6.05 -28.16
N ASP A 309 3.68 5.82 -27.06
CA ASP A 309 3.71 6.48 -25.73
C ASP A 309 3.38 5.60 -24.51
N ARG A 310 4.44 5.14 -23.86
CA ARG A 310 4.38 4.28 -22.67
C ARG A 310 4.24 5.17 -21.44
N GLY A 311 3.18 4.98 -20.66
CA GLY A 311 3.00 5.59 -19.35
C GLY A 311 2.27 4.62 -18.42
N MET A 312 2.97 4.12 -17.40
CA MET A 312 2.42 3.26 -16.36
C MET A 312 2.69 3.94 -15.02
N PHE A 313 1.86 4.93 -14.70
CA PHE A 313 1.99 5.79 -13.50
C PHE A 313 0.77 5.70 -12.55
N THR A 314 -0.20 4.82 -12.82
CA THR A 314 -1.47 4.76 -12.08
C THR A 314 -1.51 3.76 -10.92
N VAL A 315 -0.56 2.83 -10.87
CA VAL A 315 -0.60 1.70 -9.93
C VAL A 315 -0.17 2.10 -8.51
N GLU A 316 0.85 2.96 -8.39
CA GLU A 316 1.38 3.45 -7.12
C GLU A 316 0.33 4.28 -6.34
N GLN A 317 -0.44 5.12 -7.03
CA GLN A 317 -1.46 5.98 -6.40
C GLN A 317 -2.74 5.22 -6.00
N ALA A 318 -3.08 4.12 -6.70
CA ALA A 318 -4.16 3.24 -6.25
C ALA A 318 -3.80 2.53 -4.93
N GLY A 319 -2.53 2.15 -4.75
CA GLY A 319 -2.01 1.63 -3.48
C GLY A 319 -2.10 2.64 -2.35
N LEU A 320 -1.69 3.90 -2.59
CA LEU A 320 -1.82 4.97 -1.60
C LEU A 320 -3.28 5.22 -1.18
N GLN A 321 -4.21 5.27 -2.14
CA GLN A 321 -5.64 5.48 -1.83
C GLN A 321 -6.27 4.29 -1.08
N LEU A 322 -5.77 3.06 -1.24
CA LEU A 322 -6.20 1.91 -0.44
C LEU A 322 -5.81 2.04 1.03
N THR A 323 -4.68 2.70 1.31
CA THR A 323 -4.13 2.81 2.67
C THR A 323 -4.54 4.05 3.44
N THR A 324 -4.99 5.10 2.75
CA THR A 324 -5.53 6.32 3.37
C THR A 324 -7.04 6.24 3.62
N TRP A 325 -7.65 5.06 3.44
CA TRP A 325 -9.08 4.88 3.64
C TRP A 325 -9.39 4.61 5.11
N GLU A 326 -9.88 5.64 5.80
CA GLU A 326 -10.57 5.47 7.08
C GLU A 326 -12.04 5.07 6.85
N PRO A 327 -12.55 4.02 7.54
CA PRO A 327 -13.98 3.80 7.64
C PRO A 327 -14.59 4.86 8.56
N ARG A 328 -14.80 6.08 8.06
CA ARG A 328 -15.48 7.23 8.71
C ARG A 328 -15.53 7.11 10.23
N ALA A 329 -14.52 7.66 10.90
CA ALA A 329 -14.73 8.22 12.23
C ALA A 329 -15.78 9.34 12.11
N SER A 330 -17.04 9.03 12.44
CA SER A 330 -18.13 10.01 12.50
C SER A 330 -18.03 10.94 13.73
N HIS A 331 -16.85 11.06 14.36
CA HIS A 331 -16.67 11.74 15.66
C HIS A 331 -15.46 12.67 15.77
N TYR A 332 -14.93 13.19 14.66
CA TYR A 332 -13.83 14.18 14.73
C TYR A 332 -14.11 15.53 14.08
N HIS A 333 -15.38 15.89 13.86
CA HIS A 333 -15.77 17.29 13.58
C HIS A 333 -16.88 17.69 14.56
N SER A 334 -16.46 18.14 15.74
CA SER A 334 -17.21 19.02 16.62
C SER A 334 -16.25 20.00 17.25
#